data_AF-A0A168D4P6-F1
#
_entry.id   AF-A0A168D4P6-F1
#
_cell.length_a   1.000
_cell.length_b   1.000
_cell.length_c   1.000
_cell.angle_alpha   90.00
_cell.angle_beta   90.00
_cell.angle_gamma   90.00
#
_symmetry.space_group_name_H-M   'P 1'
#
loop_
_entity.id
_entity.type
_entity.pdbx_description
1 polymer ?
#
loop_
_entity_poly.entity_id
_entity_poly.type
_entity_poly.pdbx_seq_one_letter_code
_entity_poly.pdbx_strand_id
1 'polypeptide(L)'
;MNSLWEVVMKKSCTLTLLIFSIVFLFLSISNAEAATEAEKTQLNNNLVKIESADYYRQLYEDQKDYNEKILNTIYWALGGLATAIATVVGLNVFSSQRTNKVGMEAIKQEILKNNEEATNQSISEMKERFDNLKEQIFNEIIKKIDEKNEIFQAKTEILQAMIKDLDAKFQAQYRVMELEVEEKENSLRKEMKHIKVDTFENTSLIHSIKGVPENQVFFLCQAIDQALEIERYPESLLNELINTLSNMQKITHFTSTRISSISKKIPDNYDHFKSRLDQVIKEIKVD
;
A
#
# COMPACT_ATOMS: atom_id res chain seq x y z
N MET A 1 48.06 -17.00 17.55
CA MET A 1 49.39 -16.36 17.52
C MET A 1 49.92 -15.91 18.90
N ASN A 2 49.13 -15.93 19.98
CA ASN A 2 49.60 -15.45 21.31
C ASN A 2 50.33 -16.50 22.16
N SER A 3 50.23 -17.80 21.87
CA SER A 3 50.87 -18.85 22.68
C SER A 3 52.37 -19.01 22.46
N LEU A 4 52.88 -18.65 21.27
CA LEU A 4 54.31 -18.72 20.96
C LEU A 4 55.11 -17.62 21.66
N TRP A 5 54.52 -16.45 21.87
CA TRP A 5 55.19 -15.31 22.52
C TRP A 5 55.37 -15.51 24.03
N GLU A 6 54.39 -16.09 24.72
CA GLU A 6 54.52 -16.39 26.16
C GLU A 6 55.59 -17.45 26.46
N VAL A 7 55.72 -18.46 25.59
CA VAL A 7 56.74 -19.51 25.75
C VAL A 7 58.14 -18.95 25.49
N VAL A 8 58.30 -18.07 24.50
CA VAL A 8 59.59 -17.42 24.20
C VAL A 8 60.00 -16.46 25.32
N MET A 9 59.06 -15.72 25.90
CA MET A 9 59.37 -14.77 26.98
C MET A 9 59.73 -15.47 28.30
N LYS A 10 59.04 -16.58 28.65
CA LYS A 10 59.40 -17.39 29.83
C LYS A 10 60.78 -18.04 29.68
N LYS A 11 61.11 -18.58 28.51
CA LYS A 11 62.43 -19.19 28.24
C LYS A 11 63.56 -18.15 28.28
N SER A 12 63.32 -16.94 27.79
CA SER A 12 64.30 -15.86 27.82
C SER A 12 64.60 -15.39 29.24
N CYS A 13 63.57 -15.29 30.10
CA CYS A 13 63.74 -14.87 31.49
C CYS A 13 64.45 -15.94 32.36
N THR A 14 64.20 -17.24 32.10
CA THR A 14 64.96 -18.31 32.75
C THR A 14 66.41 -18.36 32.28
N LEU A 15 66.68 -18.03 31.01
CA LEU A 15 68.04 -18.03 30.46
C LEU A 15 68.89 -16.89 31.04
N THR A 16 68.32 -15.69 31.20
CA THR A 16 69.04 -14.55 31.78
C THR A 16 69.36 -14.75 33.26
N LEU A 17 68.44 -15.33 34.04
CA LEU A 17 68.71 -15.71 35.44
C LEU A 17 69.81 -16.78 35.56
N LEU A 18 69.83 -17.75 34.65
CA LEU A 18 70.83 -18.83 34.65
C LEU A 18 72.20 -18.31 34.22
N ILE A 19 72.28 -17.42 33.22
CA ILE A 19 73.54 -16.74 32.84
C ILE A 19 74.05 -15.87 33.99
N PHE A 20 73.19 -15.12 34.67
CA PHE A 20 73.59 -14.31 35.82
C PHE A 20 74.13 -15.17 36.98
N SER A 21 73.50 -16.33 37.24
CA SER A 21 73.99 -17.27 38.26
C SER A 21 75.32 -17.93 37.88
N ILE A 22 75.56 -18.24 36.60
CA ILE A 22 76.84 -18.80 36.13
C ILE A 22 77.95 -17.75 36.20
N VAL A 23 77.67 -16.50 35.82
CA VAL A 23 78.63 -15.39 35.91
C VAL A 23 79.01 -15.11 37.37
N PHE A 24 78.04 -15.18 38.29
CA PHE A 24 78.28 -15.02 39.73
C PHE A 24 79.13 -16.17 40.31
N LEU A 25 78.92 -17.40 39.85
CA LEU A 25 79.75 -18.56 40.19
C LEU A 25 81.18 -18.43 39.66
N PHE A 26 81.37 -17.97 38.41
CA PHE A 26 82.70 -17.75 37.84
C PHE A 26 83.47 -16.64 38.58
N LEU A 27 82.82 -15.53 38.93
CA LEU A 27 83.43 -14.47 39.74
C LEU A 27 83.83 -14.92 41.15
N SER A 28 83.09 -15.87 41.73
CA SER A 28 83.42 -16.43 43.05
C SER A 28 84.63 -17.37 43.01
N ILE A 29 84.83 -18.10 41.90
CA ILE A 29 85.99 -19.00 41.72
C ILE A 29 87.27 -18.18 41.45
N SER A 30 87.19 -17.10 40.65
CA SER A 30 88.35 -16.23 40.37
C SER A 30 88.88 -15.49 41.60
N ASN A 31 88.03 -15.19 42.59
CA ASN A 31 88.46 -14.57 43.85
C ASN A 31 88.96 -15.59 44.89
N ALA A 32 88.69 -16.88 44.72
CA ALA A 32 89.24 -17.92 45.58
C ALA A 32 90.70 -18.24 45.22
N GLU A 33 91.07 -18.23 43.93
CA GLU A 33 92.46 -18.46 43.50
C GLU A 33 93.41 -17.30 43.87
N ALA A 34 92.94 -16.04 43.83
CA ALA A 34 93.74 -14.89 44.24
C ALA A 34 94.00 -14.79 45.77
N ALA A 35 93.23 -15.52 46.59
CA ALA A 35 93.37 -15.52 48.05
C ALA A 35 94.29 -16.63 48.59
N THR A 36 94.87 -17.49 47.73
CA THR A 36 95.69 -18.64 48.18
C THR A 36 97.17 -18.60 47.77
N GLU A 37 97.62 -17.53 47.09
CA GLU A 37 99.03 -17.37 46.67
C GLU A 37 99.76 -16.16 47.29
N ALA A 38 99.09 -15.37 48.14
CA ALA A 38 99.70 -14.22 48.84
C ALA A 38 100.14 -14.51 50.29
N GLU A 39 100.00 -15.75 50.78
CA GLU A 39 100.28 -16.11 52.20
C GLU A 39 101.25 -17.30 52.34
N LYS A 40 102.30 -17.38 51.52
CA LYS A 40 103.36 -18.42 51.64
C LYS A 40 104.81 -17.96 51.38
N THR A 41 105.09 -16.66 51.41
CA THR A 41 106.46 -16.15 51.27
C THR A 41 106.72 -15.04 52.30
N GLN A 42 107.22 -15.41 53.48
CA GLN A 42 108.02 -14.62 54.46
C GLN A 42 107.69 -15.02 55.91
N LEU A 43 108.14 -16.21 56.33
CA LEU A 43 108.24 -16.52 57.76
C LEU A 43 109.43 -17.44 58.02
N ASN A 44 110.62 -16.96 57.67
CA ASN A 44 111.87 -17.30 58.35
C ASN A 44 113.00 -16.42 57.80
N ASN A 45 113.36 -15.36 58.52
CA ASN A 45 114.73 -14.88 58.57
C ASN A 45 114.88 -13.79 59.64
N ASN A 46 116.05 -13.80 60.27
CA ASN A 46 116.65 -12.69 61.00
C ASN A 46 116.18 -12.46 62.44
N LEU A 47 116.77 -13.32 63.28
CA LEU A 47 117.37 -12.94 64.57
C LEU A 47 117.93 -11.51 64.54
N VAL A 48 117.34 -10.67 65.38
CA VAL A 48 118.03 -9.75 66.30
C VAL A 48 118.98 -8.75 65.62
N LYS A 49 118.42 -7.62 65.21
CA LYS A 49 118.94 -6.30 65.63
C LYS A 49 117.83 -5.25 65.57
N ILE A 50 117.74 -4.53 66.68
CA ILE A 50 116.71 -3.57 67.06
C ILE A 50 116.68 -2.38 66.09
N GLU A 51 115.53 -2.11 65.49
CA GLU A 51 115.09 -0.76 65.18
C GLU A 51 113.58 -0.68 65.41
N SER A 52 113.18 -0.01 66.49
CA SER A 52 111.82 0.05 67.00
C SER A 52 110.81 0.69 66.02
N ALA A 53 111.24 1.23 64.88
CA ALA A 53 110.36 1.87 63.90
C ALA A 53 109.64 0.86 62.98
N ASP A 54 110.28 -0.24 62.59
CA ASP A 54 109.71 -1.19 61.62
C ASP A 54 108.67 -2.12 62.24
N TYR A 55 108.77 -2.43 63.54
CA TYR A 55 107.74 -3.18 64.25
C TYR A 55 106.42 -2.40 64.35
N TYR A 56 106.50 -1.07 64.61
CA TYR A 56 105.31 -0.22 64.57
C TYR A 56 104.75 -0.08 63.15
N ARG A 57 105.61 -0.08 62.12
CA ARG A 57 105.17 -0.05 60.72
C ARG A 57 104.42 -1.31 60.33
N GLN A 58 104.91 -2.48 60.71
CA GLN A 58 104.26 -3.76 60.41
C GLN A 58 102.93 -3.91 61.15
N LEU A 59 102.87 -3.50 62.42
CA LEU A 59 101.60 -3.43 63.17
C LEU A 59 100.59 -2.46 62.54
N TYR A 60 101.07 -1.38 61.93
CA TYR A 60 100.24 -0.40 61.23
C TYR A 60 99.72 -0.93 59.88
N GLU A 61 100.57 -1.65 59.13
CA GLU A 61 100.18 -2.31 57.87
C GLU A 61 99.19 -3.46 58.13
N ASP A 62 99.41 -4.29 59.16
CA ASP A 62 98.45 -5.32 59.57
C ASP A 62 97.12 -4.69 60.02
N GLN A 63 97.16 -3.62 60.83
CA GLN A 63 95.93 -2.89 61.20
C GLN A 63 95.21 -2.29 59.99
N LYS A 64 95.95 -1.82 58.98
CA LYS A 64 95.37 -1.30 57.74
C LYS A 64 94.68 -2.41 56.95
N ASP A 65 95.31 -3.57 56.79
CA ASP A 65 94.72 -4.73 56.10
C ASP A 65 93.51 -5.30 56.85
N TYR A 66 93.56 -5.37 58.19
CA TYR A 66 92.41 -5.75 59.00
C TYR A 66 91.27 -4.75 58.87
N ASN A 67 91.58 -3.44 58.90
CA ASN A 67 90.58 -2.39 58.69
C ASN A 67 90.00 -2.44 57.28
N GLU A 68 90.79 -2.77 56.26
CA GLU A 68 90.33 -2.87 54.87
C GLU A 68 89.45 -4.11 54.66
N LYS A 69 89.79 -5.25 55.28
CA LYS A 69 88.92 -6.45 55.32
C LYS A 69 87.62 -6.19 56.08
N ILE A 70 87.68 -5.46 57.21
CA ILE A 70 86.49 -5.04 57.96
C ILE A 70 85.64 -4.09 57.10
N LEU A 71 86.24 -3.08 56.46
CA LEU A 71 85.52 -2.18 55.55
C LEU A 71 84.88 -2.92 54.38
N ASN A 72 85.59 -3.85 53.73
CA ASN A 72 85.04 -4.64 52.64
C ASN A 72 83.89 -5.55 53.09
N THR A 73 83.98 -6.15 54.28
CA THR A 73 82.91 -6.95 54.86
C THR A 73 81.69 -6.08 55.18
N ILE A 74 81.92 -4.87 55.72
CA ILE A 74 80.87 -3.87 55.95
C ILE A 74 80.25 -3.46 54.62
N TYR A 75 81.02 -3.19 53.57
CA TYR A 75 80.49 -2.82 52.25
C TYR A 75 79.69 -3.93 51.60
N TRP A 76 80.14 -5.18 51.67
CA TRP A 76 79.37 -6.33 51.19
C TRP A 76 78.09 -6.56 51.99
N ALA A 77 78.15 -6.42 53.33
CA ALA A 77 76.98 -6.49 54.18
C ALA A 77 75.99 -5.35 53.90
N LEU A 78 76.49 -4.12 53.69
CA LEU A 78 75.68 -2.95 53.33
C LEU A 78 75.06 -3.10 51.95
N GLY A 79 75.81 -3.64 50.98
CA GLY A 79 75.33 -3.96 49.64
C GLY A 79 74.26 -5.05 49.64
N GLY A 80 74.45 -6.10 50.44
CA GLY A 80 73.44 -7.15 50.67
C GLY A 80 72.16 -6.59 51.31
N LEU A 81 72.31 -5.71 52.32
CA LEU A 81 71.19 -5.06 52.99
C LEU A 81 70.45 -4.09 52.07
N ALA A 82 71.16 -3.28 51.28
CA ALA A 82 70.56 -2.40 50.28
C ALA A 82 69.79 -3.19 49.21
N THR A 83 70.34 -4.32 48.75
CA THR A 83 69.67 -5.21 47.79
C THR A 83 68.42 -5.85 48.39
N ALA A 84 68.47 -6.27 49.66
CA ALA A 84 67.31 -6.79 50.38
C ALA A 84 66.19 -5.75 50.50
N ILE A 85 66.54 -4.50 50.87
CA ILE A 85 65.59 -3.38 50.93
C ILE A 85 64.98 -3.11 49.55
N ALA A 86 65.81 -3.00 48.50
CA ALA A 86 65.34 -2.79 47.14
C ALA A 86 64.41 -3.91 46.66
N THR A 87 64.70 -5.16 47.03
CA THR A 87 63.85 -6.32 46.70
C THR A 87 62.50 -6.25 47.42
N VAL A 88 62.49 -5.94 48.72
CA VAL A 88 61.24 -5.82 49.49
C VAL A 88 60.36 -4.69 48.95
N VAL A 89 60.94 -3.53 48.66
CA VAL A 89 60.21 -2.39 48.08
C VAL A 89 59.71 -2.73 46.67
N GLY A 90 60.54 -3.33 45.83
CA GLY A 90 60.16 -3.75 44.48
C GLY A 90 59.02 -4.77 44.47
N LEU A 91 59.05 -5.77 45.36
CA LEU A 91 57.97 -6.76 45.51
C LEU A 91 56.68 -6.12 46.02
N ASN A 92 56.74 -5.16 46.95
CA ASN A 92 55.55 -4.44 47.42
C ASN A 92 54.92 -3.59 46.31
N VAL A 93 55.72 -2.87 45.52
CA VAL A 93 55.23 -2.10 44.38
C VAL A 93 54.61 -3.02 43.31
N PHE A 94 55.28 -4.13 43.00
CA PHE A 94 54.77 -5.11 42.03
C PHE A 94 53.47 -5.77 42.49
N SER A 95 53.38 -6.15 43.77
CA SER A 95 52.18 -6.73 44.38
C SER A 95 51.02 -5.73 44.39
N SER A 96 51.29 -4.45 44.72
CA SER A 96 50.30 -3.37 44.68
C SER A 96 49.77 -3.14 43.26
N GLN A 97 50.65 -3.07 42.25
CA GLN A 97 50.23 -2.95 40.86
C GLN A 97 49.41 -4.16 40.37
N ARG A 98 49.79 -5.38 40.76
CA ARG A 98 49.04 -6.59 40.41
C ARG A 98 47.65 -6.57 41.05
N THR A 99 47.56 -6.21 42.33
CA THR A 99 46.28 -6.13 43.05
C THR A 99 45.37 -5.03 42.47
N ASN A 100 45.93 -3.87 42.15
CA ASN A 100 45.19 -2.78 41.50
C ASN A 100 44.72 -3.16 40.08
N LYS A 101 45.51 -3.90 39.31
CA LYS A 101 45.08 -4.42 38.00
C LYS A 101 43.92 -5.40 38.13
N VAL A 102 44.00 -6.34 39.08
CA VAL A 102 42.89 -7.29 39.35
C VAL A 102 41.63 -6.55 39.80
N GLY A 103 41.76 -5.56 40.68
CA GLY A 103 40.62 -4.72 41.10
C GLY A 103 40.00 -3.94 39.94
N MET A 104 40.82 -3.36 39.08
CA MET A 104 40.34 -2.63 37.90
C MET A 104 39.70 -3.54 36.85
N GLU A 105 40.22 -4.76 36.68
CA GLU A 105 39.61 -5.78 35.82
C GLU A 105 38.25 -6.25 36.37
N ALA A 106 38.13 -6.43 37.68
CA ALA A 106 36.85 -6.78 38.31
C ALA A 106 35.82 -5.65 38.14
N ILE A 107 36.20 -4.39 38.38
CA ILE A 107 35.32 -3.22 38.14
C ILE A 107 34.91 -3.15 36.67
N LYS A 108 35.85 -3.37 35.74
CA LYS A 108 35.56 -3.38 34.30
C LYS A 108 34.55 -4.48 33.94
N GLN A 109 34.70 -5.67 34.49
CA GLN A 109 33.77 -6.78 34.27
C GLN A 109 32.38 -6.47 34.83
N GLU A 110 32.30 -5.86 36.02
CA GLU A 110 31.04 -5.45 36.62
C GLU A 110 30.33 -4.36 35.78
N ILE A 111 31.07 -3.35 35.30
CA ILE A 111 30.52 -2.32 34.40
C ILE A 111 30.02 -2.95 33.10
N LEU A 112 30.79 -3.86 32.51
CA LEU A 112 30.37 -4.54 31.27
C LEU A 112 29.10 -5.37 31.49
N LYS A 113 29.02 -6.10 32.61
CA LYS A 113 27.85 -6.89 32.97
C LYS A 113 26.61 -6.00 33.21
N ASN A 114 26.75 -4.93 33.99
CA ASN A 114 25.64 -4.01 34.26
C ASN A 114 25.18 -3.30 32.98
N ASN A 115 26.11 -2.96 32.08
CA ASN A 115 25.77 -2.38 30.78
C ASN A 115 25.05 -3.41 29.90
N GLU A 116 25.49 -4.66 29.88
CA GLU A 116 24.82 -5.75 29.14
C GLU A 116 23.40 -5.99 29.65
N GLU A 117 23.21 -6.03 30.97
CA GLU A 117 21.89 -6.15 31.61
C GLU A 117 20.99 -4.96 31.25
N ALA A 118 21.51 -3.73 31.35
CA ALA A 118 20.76 -2.52 30.99
C ALA A 118 20.41 -2.46 29.50
N THR A 119 21.32 -2.89 28.61
CA THR A 119 21.04 -2.96 27.17
C THR A 119 20.00 -4.02 26.87
N ASN A 120 20.07 -5.18 27.51
CA ASN A 120 19.10 -6.26 27.32
C ASN A 120 17.71 -5.85 27.82
N GLN A 121 17.63 -5.18 28.97
CA GLN A 121 16.37 -4.63 29.47
C GLN A 121 15.80 -3.57 28.53
N SER A 122 16.63 -2.61 28.08
CA SER A 122 16.21 -1.57 27.14
C SER A 122 15.71 -2.16 25.80
N ILE A 123 16.39 -3.19 25.28
CA ILE A 123 15.95 -3.92 24.08
C ILE A 123 14.61 -4.61 24.32
N SER A 124 14.40 -5.22 25.49
CA SER A 124 13.13 -5.88 25.83
C SER A 124 11.98 -4.86 25.91
N GLU A 125 12.18 -3.75 26.61
CA GLU A 125 11.18 -2.68 26.72
C GLU A 125 10.89 -2.04 25.35
N MET A 126 11.91 -1.86 24.51
CA MET A 126 11.74 -1.32 23.16
C MET A 126 10.93 -2.27 22.28
N LYS A 127 11.16 -3.58 22.37
CA LYS A 127 10.37 -4.59 21.66
C LYS A 127 8.92 -4.60 22.12
N GLU A 128 8.67 -4.59 23.42
CA GLU A 128 7.31 -4.55 23.98
C GLU A 128 6.56 -3.29 23.53
N ARG A 129 7.21 -2.11 23.60
CA ARG A 129 6.62 -0.86 23.10
C ARG A 129 6.34 -0.92 21.60
N PHE A 130 7.25 -1.49 20.82
CA PHE A 130 7.09 -1.63 19.39
C PHE A 130 5.91 -2.55 19.04
N ASP A 131 5.79 -3.69 19.72
CA ASP A 131 4.69 -4.63 19.51
C ASP A 131 3.34 -4.02 19.91
N ASN A 132 3.28 -3.30 21.05
CA ASN A 132 2.08 -2.58 21.47
C ASN A 132 1.67 -1.47 20.48
N LEU A 133 2.64 -0.68 19.99
CA LEU A 133 2.36 0.36 18.99
C LEU A 133 1.90 -0.25 17.66
N LYS A 134 2.50 -1.36 17.25
CA LYS A 134 2.12 -2.09 16.04
C LYS A 134 0.67 -2.59 16.15
N GLU A 135 0.29 -3.17 17.29
CA GLU A 135 -1.07 -3.63 17.54
C GLU A 135 -2.07 -2.47 17.56
N GLN A 136 -1.75 -1.37 18.24
CA GLN A 136 -2.61 -0.17 18.26
C GLN A 136 -2.84 0.39 16.86
N ILE A 137 -1.77 0.55 16.06
CA ILE A 137 -1.87 1.02 14.67
C ILE A 137 -2.71 0.06 13.84
N PHE A 138 -2.52 -1.25 13.99
CA PHE A 138 -3.27 -2.25 13.25
C PHE A 138 -4.78 -2.18 13.59
N ASN A 139 -5.11 -2.07 14.88
CA ASN A 139 -6.49 -1.94 15.34
C ASN A 139 -7.13 -0.63 14.88
N GLU A 140 -6.39 0.49 14.88
CA GLU A 140 -6.87 1.76 14.36
C GLU A 140 -7.11 1.71 12.84
N ILE A 141 -6.23 1.04 12.10
CA ILE A 141 -6.40 0.82 10.65
C ILE A 141 -7.65 -0.02 10.39
N ILE A 142 -7.84 -1.13 11.10
CA ILE A 142 -9.05 -1.97 10.95
C ILE A 142 -10.31 -1.14 11.22
N LYS A 143 -10.33 -0.41 12.34
CA LYS A 143 -11.47 0.44 12.69
C LYS A 143 -11.80 1.46 11.61
N LYS A 144 -10.77 2.14 11.05
CA LYS A 144 -10.97 3.09 9.94
C LYS A 144 -11.45 2.41 8.66
N ILE A 145 -10.99 1.19 8.38
CA ILE A 145 -11.47 0.40 7.24
C ILE A 145 -12.95 0.07 7.42
N ASP A 146 -13.35 -0.37 8.60
CA ASP A 146 -14.75 -0.71 8.91
C ASP A 146 -15.66 0.52 8.82
N GLU A 147 -15.27 1.64 9.44
CA GLU A 147 -15.99 2.93 9.32
C GLU A 147 -16.15 3.36 7.85
N LYS A 148 -15.10 3.21 7.04
CA LYS A 148 -15.17 3.54 5.61
C LYS A 148 -16.06 2.57 4.84
N ASN A 149 -16.05 1.29 5.17
CA ASN A 149 -16.90 0.28 4.56
C ASN A 149 -18.39 0.54 4.87
N GLU A 150 -18.73 0.88 6.10
CA GLU A 150 -20.10 1.26 6.49
C GLU A 150 -20.58 2.49 5.71
N ILE A 151 -19.75 3.53 5.61
CA ILE A 151 -20.06 4.73 4.81
C ILE A 151 -20.24 4.36 3.34
N PHE A 152 -19.40 3.47 2.81
CA PHE A 152 -19.50 3.03 1.42
C PHE A 152 -20.81 2.27 1.17
N GLN A 153 -21.15 1.32 2.05
CA GLN A 153 -22.41 0.57 1.97
C GLN A 153 -23.63 1.48 2.02
N ALA A 154 -23.67 2.42 2.98
CA ALA A 154 -24.77 3.39 3.07
C ALA A 154 -24.90 4.24 1.80
N LYS A 155 -23.77 4.68 1.22
CA LYS A 155 -23.78 5.40 -0.07
C LYS A 155 -24.29 4.52 -1.22
N THR A 156 -23.90 3.25 -1.25
CA THR A 156 -24.37 2.31 -2.27
C THR A 156 -25.88 2.08 -2.17
N GLU A 157 -26.43 1.94 -0.97
CA GLU A 157 -27.87 1.79 -0.75
C GLU A 157 -28.65 3.04 -1.21
N ILE A 158 -28.17 4.24 -0.87
CA ILE A 158 -28.76 5.50 -1.33
C ILE A 158 -28.74 5.58 -2.86
N LEU A 159 -27.61 5.24 -3.49
CA LEU A 159 -27.50 5.22 -4.96
C LEU A 159 -28.45 4.22 -5.61
N GLN A 160 -28.60 3.02 -5.04
CA GLN A 160 -29.55 2.02 -5.53
C GLN A 160 -31.00 2.50 -5.42
N ALA A 161 -31.36 3.16 -4.31
CA ALA A 161 -32.68 3.75 -4.15
C ALA A 161 -32.94 4.88 -5.17
N MET A 162 -31.96 5.74 -5.41
CA MET A 162 -32.04 6.80 -6.43
C MET A 162 -32.20 6.23 -7.84
N ILE A 163 -31.46 5.18 -8.18
CA ILE A 163 -31.57 4.51 -9.49
C ILE A 163 -32.99 3.93 -9.67
N LYS A 164 -33.54 3.28 -8.63
CA LYS A 164 -34.88 2.70 -8.68
C LYS A 164 -35.98 3.77 -8.81
N ASP A 165 -35.85 4.89 -8.10
CA ASP A 165 -36.78 6.02 -8.22
C ASP A 165 -36.71 6.67 -9.61
N LEU A 166 -35.50 6.84 -10.16
CA LEU A 166 -35.30 7.40 -11.49
C LEU A 166 -35.90 6.49 -12.58
N ASP A 167 -35.69 5.17 -12.48
CA ASP A 167 -36.28 4.19 -13.39
C ASP A 167 -37.82 4.24 -13.34
N ALA A 168 -38.41 4.28 -12.14
CA ALA A 168 -39.86 4.41 -11.98
C ALA A 168 -40.42 5.69 -12.63
N LYS A 169 -39.73 6.83 -12.45
CA LYS A 169 -40.10 8.10 -13.09
C LYS A 169 -39.98 8.05 -14.61
N PHE A 170 -38.91 7.44 -15.12
CA PHE A 170 -38.70 7.29 -16.55
C PHE A 170 -39.79 6.41 -17.18
N GLN A 171 -40.12 5.28 -16.57
CA GLN A 171 -41.20 4.39 -17.02
C GLN A 171 -42.56 5.09 -17.00
N ALA A 172 -42.85 5.87 -15.97
CA ALA A 172 -44.09 6.65 -15.89
C ALA A 172 -44.18 7.70 -17.01
N GLN A 173 -43.09 8.44 -17.25
CA GLN A 173 -43.03 9.44 -18.31
C GLN A 173 -43.14 8.81 -19.70
N TYR A 174 -42.50 7.66 -19.92
CA TYR A 174 -42.60 6.92 -21.17
C TYR A 174 -44.04 6.51 -21.48
N ARG A 175 -44.76 5.98 -20.47
CA ARG A 175 -46.17 5.59 -20.62
C ARG A 175 -47.09 6.78 -20.94
N VAL A 176 -46.85 7.94 -20.33
CA VAL A 176 -47.59 9.17 -20.65
C VAL A 176 -47.34 9.58 -22.10
N MET A 177 -46.08 9.54 -22.53
CA MET A 177 -45.70 9.85 -23.91
C MET A 177 -46.32 8.88 -24.92
N GLU A 178 -46.37 7.58 -24.63
CA GLU A 178 -47.05 6.59 -25.48
C GLU A 178 -48.54 6.91 -25.65
N LEU A 179 -49.24 7.26 -24.56
CA LEU A 179 -50.65 7.63 -24.62
C LEU A 179 -50.88 8.92 -25.41
N GLU A 180 -50.02 9.93 -25.25
CA GLU A 180 -50.10 11.17 -26.03
C GLU A 180 -49.86 10.93 -27.52
N VAL A 181 -48.94 10.02 -27.87
CA VAL A 181 -48.68 9.63 -29.26
C VAL A 181 -49.90 8.90 -29.82
N GLU A 182 -50.46 7.94 -29.10
CA GLU A 182 -51.66 7.20 -29.52
C GLU A 182 -52.86 8.14 -29.71
N GLU A 183 -53.07 9.09 -28.79
CA GLU A 183 -54.13 10.09 -28.89
C GLU A 183 -53.94 10.96 -30.15
N LYS A 184 -52.73 11.47 -30.38
CA LYS A 184 -52.42 12.28 -31.58
C LYS A 184 -52.55 11.49 -32.87
N GLU A 185 -52.10 10.23 -32.91
CA GLU A 185 -52.26 9.37 -34.07
C GLU A 185 -53.74 9.12 -34.38
N ASN A 186 -54.55 8.88 -33.36
CA ASN A 186 -56.00 8.71 -33.51
C ASN A 186 -56.68 10.00 -33.98
N SER A 187 -56.28 11.16 -33.45
CA SER A 187 -56.77 12.47 -33.89
C SER A 187 -56.41 12.73 -35.36
N LEU A 188 -55.14 12.56 -35.72
CA LEU A 188 -54.65 12.72 -37.10
C LEU A 188 -55.35 11.77 -38.07
N ARG A 189 -55.59 10.52 -37.66
CA ARG A 189 -56.33 9.54 -38.47
C ARG A 189 -57.76 10.02 -38.74
N LYS A 190 -58.44 10.58 -37.75
CA LYS A 190 -59.79 11.14 -37.92
C LYS A 190 -59.77 12.36 -38.83
N GLU A 191 -58.87 13.31 -38.60
CA GLU A 191 -58.70 14.50 -39.45
C GLU A 191 -58.40 14.13 -40.91
N MET A 192 -57.50 13.16 -41.14
CA MET A 192 -57.18 12.66 -42.47
C MET A 192 -58.42 12.11 -43.18
N LYS A 193 -59.33 11.44 -42.47
CA LYS A 193 -60.61 10.99 -43.03
C LYS A 193 -61.54 12.16 -43.36
N HIS A 194 -61.63 13.18 -42.51
CA HIS A 194 -62.40 14.39 -42.82
C HIS A 194 -61.89 15.06 -44.11
N ILE A 195 -60.58 15.25 -44.23
CA ILE A 195 -59.95 15.83 -45.43
C ILE A 195 -60.24 14.97 -46.67
N LYS A 196 -60.24 13.64 -46.55
CA LYS A 196 -60.60 12.75 -47.66
C LYS A 196 -62.04 12.94 -48.12
N VAL A 197 -63.00 13.07 -47.18
CA VAL A 197 -64.39 13.37 -47.53
C VAL A 197 -64.47 14.68 -48.33
N ASP A 198 -63.86 15.76 -47.82
CA ASP A 198 -63.87 17.06 -48.49
C ASP A 198 -63.18 17.01 -49.86
N THR A 199 -62.10 16.24 -49.97
CA THR A 199 -61.38 16.05 -51.24
C THR A 199 -62.28 15.34 -52.27
N PHE A 200 -63.00 14.30 -51.87
CA PHE A 200 -63.92 13.57 -52.75
C PHE A 200 -65.15 14.41 -53.12
N GLU A 201 -65.71 15.17 -52.19
CA GLU A 201 -66.80 16.13 -52.43
C GLU A 201 -66.37 17.23 -53.42
N ASN A 202 -65.21 17.85 -53.20
CA ASN A 202 -64.68 18.83 -54.15
C ASN A 202 -64.41 18.21 -55.53
N THR A 203 -63.92 16.98 -55.57
CA THR A 203 -63.67 16.26 -56.84
C THR A 203 -64.98 15.92 -57.56
N SER A 204 -66.04 15.56 -56.84
CA SER A 204 -67.36 15.33 -57.44
C SER A 204 -67.93 16.63 -58.01
N LEU A 205 -67.81 17.75 -57.30
CA LEU A 205 -68.22 19.06 -57.79
C LEU A 205 -67.47 19.46 -59.08
N ILE A 206 -66.16 19.21 -59.14
CA ILE A 206 -65.37 19.44 -60.37
C ILE A 206 -65.92 18.60 -61.54
N HIS A 207 -66.28 17.35 -61.31
CA HIS A 207 -66.86 16.50 -62.36
C HIS A 207 -68.29 16.89 -62.75
N SER A 208 -69.06 17.43 -61.80
CA SER A 208 -70.36 18.03 -62.08
C SER A 208 -70.22 19.20 -63.06
N ILE A 209 -69.29 20.13 -62.77
CA ILE A 209 -69.00 21.29 -63.63
C ILE A 209 -68.52 20.85 -65.02
N LYS A 210 -67.73 19.77 -65.09
CA LYS A 210 -67.26 19.20 -66.37
C LYS A 210 -68.34 18.46 -67.15
N GLY A 211 -69.51 18.21 -66.57
CA GLY A 211 -70.57 17.43 -67.21
C GLY A 211 -70.24 15.95 -67.37
N VAL A 212 -69.48 15.37 -66.42
CA VAL A 212 -69.12 13.94 -66.43
C VAL A 212 -69.82 13.25 -65.24
N PRO A 213 -71.12 12.91 -65.37
CA PRO A 213 -71.94 12.49 -64.24
C PRO A 213 -71.50 11.14 -63.64
N GLU A 214 -70.96 10.23 -64.45
CA GLU A 214 -70.46 8.94 -63.96
C GLU A 214 -69.30 9.12 -62.97
N ASN A 215 -68.35 10.02 -63.27
CA ASN A 215 -67.25 10.33 -62.37
C ASN A 215 -67.75 11.07 -61.12
N GLN A 216 -68.74 11.98 -61.27
CA GLN A 216 -69.36 12.64 -60.12
C GLN A 216 -69.96 11.61 -59.16
N VAL A 217 -70.76 10.66 -59.66
CA VAL A 217 -71.34 9.58 -58.86
C VAL A 217 -70.26 8.74 -58.19
N PHE A 218 -69.19 8.39 -58.89
CA PHE A 218 -68.08 7.64 -58.33
C PHE A 218 -67.44 8.36 -57.13
N PHE A 219 -67.15 9.66 -57.24
CA PHE A 219 -66.55 10.43 -56.15
C PHE A 219 -67.54 10.72 -55.01
N LEU A 220 -68.82 10.97 -55.29
CA LEU A 220 -69.87 11.06 -54.27
C LEU A 220 -69.97 9.76 -53.48
N CYS A 221 -69.90 8.62 -54.16
CA CYS A 221 -69.87 7.32 -53.49
C CYS A 221 -68.68 7.18 -52.55
N GLN A 222 -67.48 7.66 -52.93
CA GLN A 222 -66.32 7.64 -52.05
C GLN A 222 -66.48 8.59 -50.85
N ALA A 223 -67.02 9.79 -51.09
CA ALA A 223 -67.28 10.78 -50.05
C ALA A 223 -68.27 10.25 -49.01
N ILE A 224 -69.38 9.64 -49.45
CA ILE A 224 -70.40 9.06 -48.57
C ILE A 224 -69.82 7.88 -47.77
N ASP A 225 -69.08 6.98 -48.41
CA ASP A 225 -68.48 5.83 -47.74
C ASP A 225 -67.54 6.28 -46.60
N GLN A 226 -66.70 7.29 -46.87
CA GLN A 226 -65.82 7.88 -45.84
C GLN A 226 -66.59 8.69 -44.79
N ALA A 227 -67.66 9.40 -45.16
CA ALA A 227 -68.48 10.18 -44.24
C ALA A 227 -69.22 9.29 -43.23
N LEU A 228 -69.75 8.14 -43.70
CA LEU A 228 -70.38 7.14 -42.85
C LEU A 228 -69.38 6.53 -41.85
N GLU A 229 -68.13 6.27 -42.27
CA GLU A 229 -67.09 5.74 -41.37
C GLU A 229 -66.69 6.69 -40.22
N ILE A 230 -66.88 8.00 -40.39
CA ILE A 230 -66.55 9.01 -39.37
C ILE A 230 -67.79 9.61 -38.70
N GLU A 231 -68.97 9.04 -38.94
CA GLU A 231 -70.25 9.53 -38.41
C GLU A 231 -70.54 11.00 -38.75
N ARG A 232 -70.03 11.50 -39.89
CA ARG A 232 -70.37 12.83 -40.41
C ARG A 232 -71.70 12.75 -41.14
N TYR A 233 -72.61 13.69 -40.88
CA TYR A 233 -73.93 13.79 -41.50
C TYR A 233 -73.84 13.70 -43.05
N PRO A 234 -74.27 12.56 -43.66
CA PRO A 234 -74.09 12.30 -45.09
C PRO A 234 -75.24 12.85 -45.95
N GLU A 235 -76.19 13.56 -45.35
CA GLU A 235 -77.49 13.92 -45.94
C GLU A 235 -77.37 14.78 -47.20
N SER A 236 -76.44 15.75 -47.20
CA SER A 236 -76.16 16.59 -48.36
C SER A 236 -75.61 15.76 -49.53
N LEU A 237 -74.62 14.91 -49.24
CA LEU A 237 -73.97 14.04 -50.22
C LEU A 237 -74.94 12.99 -50.78
N LEU A 238 -75.80 12.42 -49.94
CA LEU A 238 -76.83 11.46 -50.35
C LEU A 238 -77.89 12.12 -51.25
N ASN A 239 -78.34 13.33 -50.93
CA ASN A 239 -79.23 14.09 -51.80
C ASN A 239 -78.56 14.39 -53.14
N GLU A 240 -77.31 14.83 -53.14
CA GLU A 240 -76.57 15.12 -54.37
C GLU A 240 -76.39 13.85 -55.23
N LEU A 241 -76.11 12.71 -54.61
CA LEU A 241 -76.03 11.42 -55.29
C LEU A 241 -77.35 11.04 -55.95
N ILE A 242 -78.46 11.11 -55.20
CA ILE A 242 -79.81 10.82 -55.71
C ILE A 242 -80.18 11.73 -56.87
N ASN A 243 -79.93 13.04 -56.74
CA ASN A 243 -80.22 14.01 -57.78
C ASN A 243 -79.38 13.76 -59.03
N THR A 244 -78.09 13.46 -58.86
CA THR A 244 -77.18 13.14 -59.98
C THR A 244 -77.67 11.90 -60.71
N LEU A 245 -77.97 10.83 -59.98
CA LEU A 245 -78.47 9.57 -60.54
C LEU A 245 -79.80 9.76 -61.29
N SER A 246 -80.74 10.53 -60.73
CA SER A 246 -82.05 10.79 -61.36
C SER A 246 -81.93 11.48 -62.73
N ASN A 247 -80.82 12.17 -62.98
CA ASN A 247 -80.53 12.82 -64.26
C ASN A 247 -79.75 11.92 -65.23
N MET A 248 -79.33 10.72 -64.82
CA MET A 248 -78.59 9.77 -65.65
C MET A 248 -79.54 8.78 -66.33
N GLN A 249 -79.30 8.49 -67.62
CA GLN A 249 -80.07 7.49 -68.36
C GLN A 249 -79.56 6.06 -68.14
N LYS A 250 -78.27 5.92 -67.85
CA LYS A 250 -77.57 4.65 -67.69
C LYS A 250 -76.39 4.76 -66.73
N ILE A 251 -76.06 3.68 -66.04
CA ILE A 251 -74.88 3.54 -65.19
C ILE A 251 -74.17 2.23 -65.48
N THR A 252 -72.87 2.19 -65.26
CA THR A 252 -72.09 0.95 -65.38
C THR A 252 -72.39 -0.02 -64.24
N HIS A 253 -72.25 -1.32 -64.48
CA HIS A 253 -72.35 -2.35 -63.44
C HIS A 253 -71.42 -2.07 -62.24
N PHE A 254 -70.20 -1.58 -62.49
CA PHE A 254 -69.26 -1.21 -61.42
C PHE A 254 -69.85 -0.13 -60.50
N THR A 255 -70.44 0.92 -61.08
CA THR A 255 -71.07 2.01 -60.34
C THR A 255 -72.28 1.52 -59.56
N SER A 256 -73.16 0.71 -60.18
CA SER A 256 -74.32 0.10 -59.52
C SER A 256 -73.92 -0.75 -58.29
N THR A 257 -72.87 -1.56 -58.42
CA THR A 257 -72.34 -2.37 -57.32
C THR A 257 -71.85 -1.51 -56.16
N ARG A 258 -71.18 -0.39 -56.46
CA ARG A 258 -70.68 0.52 -55.44
C ARG A 258 -71.79 1.26 -54.69
N ILE A 259 -72.81 1.73 -55.42
CA ILE A 259 -73.99 2.37 -54.81
C ILE A 259 -74.72 1.36 -53.93
N SER A 260 -74.88 0.11 -54.38
CA SER A 260 -75.48 -0.96 -53.60
C SER A 260 -74.69 -1.26 -52.31
N SER A 261 -73.36 -1.21 -52.38
CA SER A 261 -72.50 -1.35 -51.20
C SER A 261 -72.73 -0.23 -50.19
N ILE A 262 -72.85 1.01 -50.67
CA ILE A 262 -73.11 2.18 -49.81
C ILE A 262 -74.52 2.11 -49.21
N SER A 263 -75.54 1.77 -50.00
CA SER A 263 -76.93 1.61 -49.54
C SER A 263 -77.04 0.65 -48.34
N LYS A 264 -76.20 -0.41 -48.32
CA LYS A 264 -76.11 -1.35 -47.19
C LYS A 264 -75.42 -0.78 -45.94
N LYS A 265 -74.51 0.18 -46.10
CA LYS A 265 -73.76 0.82 -45.01
C LYS A 265 -74.51 2.01 -44.39
N ILE A 266 -75.53 2.53 -45.07
CA ILE A 266 -76.35 3.63 -44.54
C ILE A 266 -77.07 3.15 -43.27
N PRO A 267 -76.89 3.84 -42.11
CA PRO A 267 -77.59 3.48 -40.89
C PRO A 267 -79.08 3.82 -40.94
N ASP A 268 -79.86 3.12 -40.11
CA ASP A 268 -81.34 3.13 -40.16
C ASP A 268 -81.95 4.53 -39.96
N ASN A 269 -81.25 5.45 -39.29
CA ASN A 269 -81.68 6.84 -39.14
C ASN A 269 -81.79 7.60 -40.49
N TYR A 270 -81.18 7.07 -41.55
CA TYR A 270 -81.24 7.60 -42.91
C TYR A 270 -82.00 6.67 -43.88
N ASP A 271 -82.90 5.81 -43.39
CA ASP A 271 -83.65 4.84 -44.21
C ASP A 271 -84.48 5.46 -45.35
N HIS A 272 -84.92 6.70 -45.18
CA HIS A 272 -85.61 7.44 -46.24
C HIS A 272 -84.69 7.73 -47.44
N PHE A 273 -83.40 7.99 -47.21
CA PHE A 273 -82.41 8.13 -48.29
C PHE A 273 -82.14 6.79 -48.97
N LYS A 274 -82.03 5.72 -48.18
CA LYS A 274 -81.84 4.35 -48.68
C LYS A 274 -82.98 3.93 -49.62
N SER A 275 -84.22 4.17 -49.19
CA SER A 275 -85.42 3.88 -49.98
C SER A 275 -85.47 4.67 -51.30
N ARG A 276 -85.13 5.98 -51.24
CA ARG A 276 -85.05 6.83 -52.44
C ARG A 276 -83.94 6.40 -53.39
N LEU A 277 -82.77 6.06 -52.85
CA LEU A 277 -81.62 5.61 -53.61
C LEU A 277 -81.92 4.29 -54.33
N ASP A 278 -82.51 3.31 -53.64
CA ASP A 278 -82.91 2.03 -54.21
C ASP A 278 -84.00 2.18 -55.29
N GLN A 279 -84.92 3.15 -55.13
CA GLN A 279 -85.90 3.48 -56.16
C GLN A 279 -85.23 4.00 -57.43
N VAL A 280 -84.34 5.01 -57.28
CA VAL A 280 -83.65 5.63 -58.42
C VAL A 280 -82.79 4.60 -59.17
N ILE A 281 -82.12 3.68 -58.46
CA ILE A 281 -81.33 2.62 -59.10
C ILE A 281 -82.20 1.69 -59.96
N LYS A 282 -83.44 1.37 -59.53
CA LYS A 282 -84.36 0.51 -60.31
C LYS A 282 -84.84 1.17 -61.60
N GLU A 283 -84.89 2.50 -61.64
CA GLU A 283 -85.35 3.27 -62.79
C GLU A 283 -84.26 3.48 -63.85
N ILE A 284 -82.97 3.41 -63.45
CA ILE A 284 -81.82 3.61 -64.34
C ILE A 284 -81.39 2.29 -65.00
N LYS A 285 -81.02 2.34 -66.29
CA LYS A 285 -80.47 1.17 -67.01
C LYS A 285 -79.05 0.86 -66.52
N VAL A 286 -78.80 -0.39 -66.16
CA VAL A 286 -77.45 -0.86 -65.81
C VAL A 286 -76.83 -1.51 -67.04
N ASP A 287 -75.76 -0.90 -67.55
CA ASP A 287 -74.92 -1.38 -68.65
C ASP A 287 -73.79 -2.29 -68.15
#